data_AF-A0A259JPH4-F1
#
_entry.id   AF-A0A259JPH4-F1
#
_cell.length_a   1.000
_cell.length_b   1.000
_cell.length_c   1.000
_cell.angle_alpha   90.00
_cell.angle_beta   90.00
_cell.angle_gamma   90.00
#
_symmetry.space_group_name_H-M   'P 1'
#
loop_
_entity.id
_entity.type
_entity.pdbx_description
1 polymer ?
#
loop_
_entity_poly.entity_id
_entity_poly.type
_entity_poly.pdbx_seq_one_letter_code
_entity_poly.pdbx_strand_id
1 'polypeptide(L)'
;MAEEGRSRLGRGLAALIGDMGPPETRTEPEQKGRSANKVPIEFVRPSPRNPRRTFREEGLEELAASIREKGIIQPIVVRPSGETAYEIVAGERRWRAAQRAGLHEVPVVVVELTEREALEVAIIENVQRADLNPLEEAQGYEALMAQFDYSQSDLARVIGKSRPHIANTLRLLKLPESVKAYVA
;
A
#
# COMPACT_ATOMS: atom_id res chain seq x y z
N MET A 1 -25.43 -65.23 -44.69
CA MET A 1 -26.35 -64.25 -45.30
C MET A 1 -26.41 -63.04 -44.38
N ALA A 2 -26.22 -61.83 -44.95
CA ALA A 2 -26.52 -60.48 -44.41
C ALA A 2 -25.72 -60.03 -43.16
N GLU A 3 -24.78 -59.07 -43.29
CA GLU A 3 -24.96 -57.57 -43.27
C GLU A 3 -25.13 -57.01 -41.85
N GLU A 4 -24.10 -56.36 -41.31
CA GLU A 4 -23.79 -54.91 -41.37
C GLU A 4 -24.37 -54.12 -40.19
N GLY A 5 -23.47 -53.55 -39.39
CA GLY A 5 -23.76 -52.68 -38.27
C GLY A 5 -22.49 -51.95 -37.81
N ARG A 6 -21.92 -51.13 -38.71
CA ARG A 6 -20.80 -50.23 -38.43
C ARG A 6 -21.22 -49.19 -37.38
N SER A 7 -20.80 -49.34 -36.12
CA SER A 7 -20.79 -48.22 -35.17
C SER A 7 -19.48 -47.46 -35.28
N ARG A 8 -19.52 -46.32 -35.97
CA ARG A 8 -18.41 -45.38 -36.19
C ARG A 8 -18.27 -44.40 -35.01
N LEU A 9 -18.15 -44.89 -33.78
CA LEU A 9 -17.82 -44.04 -32.63
C LEU A 9 -16.47 -44.46 -32.03
N GLY A 10 -15.39 -44.04 -32.68
CA GLY A 10 -14.04 -44.34 -32.21
C GLY A 10 -12.94 -43.41 -32.72
N ARG A 11 -13.28 -42.28 -33.36
CA ARG A 11 -12.29 -41.30 -33.86
C ARG A 11 -12.45 -39.88 -33.32
N GLY A 12 -13.44 -39.64 -32.45
CA GLY A 12 -13.73 -38.30 -31.93
C GLY A 12 -13.03 -37.94 -30.61
N LEU A 13 -12.76 -38.91 -29.72
CA LEU A 13 -12.13 -38.62 -28.43
C LEU A 13 -10.60 -38.53 -28.47
N ALA A 14 -9.96 -39.21 -29.43
CA ALA A 14 -8.50 -39.15 -29.61
C ALA A 14 -8.02 -37.82 -30.22
N ALA A 15 -8.93 -36.97 -30.71
CA ALA A 15 -8.62 -35.61 -31.15
C ALA A 15 -8.68 -34.58 -30.00
N LEU A 16 -9.19 -34.97 -28.82
CA LEU A 16 -9.36 -34.09 -27.65
C LEU A 16 -8.33 -34.36 -26.55
N ILE A 17 -7.70 -35.53 -26.54
CA ILE A 17 -6.61 -35.86 -25.61
C ILE A 17 -5.33 -35.86 -26.44
N GLY A 18 -4.82 -34.64 -26.64
CA GLY A 18 -3.55 -34.39 -27.30
C GLY A 18 -2.41 -35.16 -26.63
N ASP A 19 -1.57 -35.71 -27.49
CA ASP A 19 -0.26 -36.31 -27.26
C ASP A 19 0.51 -35.64 -26.11
N MET A 20 0.56 -36.29 -24.94
CA MET A 20 1.44 -35.93 -23.83
C MET A 20 2.82 -36.53 -24.12
N GLY A 21 3.59 -35.83 -24.95
CA GLY A 21 5.04 -35.98 -25.01
C GLY A 21 5.71 -35.61 -23.67
N PRO A 22 6.95 -36.04 -23.42
CA PRO A 22 7.64 -35.82 -22.16
C PRO A 22 7.76 -34.34 -21.83
N PRO A 23 7.88 -33.96 -20.54
CA PRO A 23 7.76 -32.58 -20.11
C PRO A 23 8.95 -31.78 -20.63
N GLU A 24 8.76 -31.10 -21.76
CA GLU A 24 9.57 -29.95 -22.09
C GLU A 24 9.34 -28.91 -20.99
N THR A 25 10.44 -28.44 -20.44
CA THR A 25 10.55 -27.37 -19.44
C THR A 25 9.72 -26.17 -19.88
N ARG A 26 8.46 -26.15 -19.46
CA ARG A 26 7.60 -24.99 -19.60
C ARG A 26 8.13 -23.96 -18.62
N THR A 27 8.85 -22.98 -19.15
CA THR A 27 8.98 -21.67 -18.52
C THR A 27 7.58 -21.22 -18.15
N GLU A 28 7.28 -21.29 -16.86
CA GLU A 28 6.05 -20.76 -16.30
C GLU A 28 5.95 -19.30 -16.74
N PRO A 29 4.79 -18.84 -17.24
CA PRO A 29 4.58 -17.42 -17.37
C PRO A 29 4.67 -16.84 -15.96
N GLU A 30 5.69 -16.03 -15.71
CA GLU A 30 5.81 -15.22 -14.50
C GLU A 30 4.47 -14.52 -14.28
N GLN A 31 3.67 -15.07 -13.38
CA GLN A 31 2.66 -14.31 -12.69
C GLN A 31 3.44 -13.23 -11.95
N LYS A 32 3.55 -12.03 -12.55
CA LYS A 32 3.95 -10.80 -11.86
C LYS A 32 2.87 -10.42 -10.84
N GLY A 33 2.58 -11.32 -9.90
CA GLY A 33 2.24 -10.92 -8.55
C GLY A 33 3.47 -10.19 -8.05
N ARG A 34 3.39 -8.85 -8.05
CA ARG A 34 4.38 -7.88 -7.55
C ARG A 34 5.24 -8.53 -6.45
N SER A 35 6.37 -9.10 -6.83
CA SER A 35 7.28 -9.74 -5.89
C SER A 35 7.79 -8.63 -4.98
N ALA A 36 7.47 -8.71 -3.69
CA ALA A 36 8.03 -7.80 -2.71
C ALA A 36 9.55 -8.00 -2.72
N ASN A 37 10.29 -7.03 -3.27
CA ASN A 37 11.75 -7.08 -3.25
C ASN A 37 12.20 -6.90 -1.81
N LYS A 38 13.13 -7.72 -1.33
CA LYS A 38 13.78 -7.48 -0.05
C LYS A 38 14.93 -6.50 -0.26
N VAL A 39 15.03 -5.51 0.62
CA VAL A 39 16.11 -4.51 0.59
C VAL A 39 16.74 -4.44 1.97
N PRO A 40 18.09 -4.32 2.06
CA PRO A 40 18.77 -4.07 3.32
C PRO A 40 18.21 -2.82 4.01
N ILE A 41 17.87 -2.95 5.28
CA ILE A 41 17.15 -1.90 6.03
C ILE A 41 17.95 -0.59 6.12
N GLU A 42 19.29 -0.66 6.03
CA GLU A 42 20.22 0.47 6.04
C GLU A 42 20.08 1.39 4.83
N PHE A 43 19.59 0.86 3.70
CA PHE A 43 19.34 1.63 2.49
C PHE A 43 17.98 2.32 2.50
N VAL A 44 17.10 2.00 3.46
CA VAL A 44 15.76 2.57 3.57
C VAL A 44 15.76 3.69 4.60
N ARG A 45 15.36 4.90 4.19
CA ARG A 45 15.35 6.10 5.02
C ARG A 45 13.93 6.66 5.20
N PRO A 46 13.62 7.24 6.37
CA PRO A 46 12.32 7.87 6.59
C PRO A 46 12.22 9.16 5.78
N SER A 47 11.02 9.50 5.31
CA SER A 47 10.82 10.78 4.65
C SER A 47 10.82 11.92 5.68
N PRO A 48 11.60 13.00 5.46
CA PRO A 48 11.59 14.17 6.34
C PRO A 48 10.25 14.91 6.34
N ARG A 49 9.39 14.64 5.36
CA ARG A 49 8.07 15.25 5.20
C ARG A 49 6.93 14.38 5.72
N ASN A 50 7.22 13.29 6.46
CA ASN A 50 6.15 12.46 7.00
C ASN A 50 5.25 13.30 7.95
N PRO A 51 3.95 13.43 7.66
CA PRO A 51 3.03 14.19 8.51
C PRO A 51 2.90 13.60 9.91
N ARG A 52 3.11 12.28 10.07
CA ARG A 52 3.07 11.62 11.38
C ARG A 52 4.39 11.77 12.13
N ARG A 53 4.46 12.77 13.01
CA ARG A 53 5.67 13.05 13.81
C ARG A 53 5.75 12.26 15.11
N THR A 54 4.62 11.81 15.64
CA THR A 54 4.55 11.12 16.94
C THR A 54 4.18 9.65 16.78
N PHE A 55 4.99 8.76 17.35
CA PHE A 55 4.73 7.33 17.43
C PHE A 55 4.78 6.91 18.90
N ARG A 56 3.68 6.34 19.40
CA ARG A 56 3.65 5.77 20.76
C ARG A 56 4.61 4.59 20.84
N GLU A 57 5.52 4.64 21.80
CA GLU A 57 6.60 3.67 21.98
C GLU A 57 6.06 2.27 22.30
N GLU A 58 5.02 2.18 23.14
CA GLU A 58 4.34 0.93 23.51
C GLU A 58 3.85 0.16 22.27
N GLY A 59 3.18 0.84 21.34
CA GLY A 59 2.68 0.22 20.11
C GLY A 59 3.74 -0.06 19.05
N LEU A 60 4.99 0.41 19.24
CA LEU A 60 6.12 0.01 18.40
C LEU A 60 6.77 -1.27 18.92
N GLU A 61 6.87 -1.45 20.24
CA GLU A 61 7.40 -2.68 20.85
C GLU A 61 6.52 -3.89 20.55
N GLU A 62 5.20 -3.75 20.69
CA GLU A 62 4.26 -4.83 20.35
C GLU A 62 4.39 -5.24 18.87
N LEU A 63 4.48 -4.25 17.98
CA LEU A 63 4.68 -4.49 16.55
C LEU A 63 6.04 -5.14 16.28
N ALA A 64 7.10 -4.72 16.97
CA ALA A 64 8.43 -5.31 16.84
C ALA A 64 8.46 -6.77 17.31
N ALA A 65 7.77 -7.09 18.41
CA ALA A 65 7.60 -8.46 18.89
C ALA A 65 6.87 -9.32 17.83
N SER A 66 5.75 -8.83 17.30
CA SER A 66 5.03 -9.54 16.22
C SER A 66 5.88 -9.72 14.96
N ILE A 67 6.67 -8.71 14.58
CA ILE A 67 7.55 -8.77 13.42
C ILE A 67 8.70 -9.77 13.63
N ARG A 68 9.20 -9.92 14.85
CA ARG A 68 10.25 -10.91 15.18
C ARG A 68 9.75 -12.34 14.99
N GLU A 69 8.49 -12.61 15.31
CA GLU A 69 7.88 -13.95 15.17
C GLU A 69 7.42 -14.25 13.74
N LYS A 70 6.76 -13.28 13.09
CA LYS A 70 6.02 -13.51 11.82
C LYS A 70 6.66 -12.85 10.61
N GLY A 71 7.67 -12.01 10.82
CA GLY A 71 8.20 -11.13 9.79
C GLY A 71 7.26 -9.99 9.43
N ILE A 72 7.63 -9.22 8.41
CA ILE A 72 6.78 -8.16 7.86
C ILE A 72 5.85 -8.76 6.81
N ILE A 73 4.57 -8.86 7.14
CA ILE A 73 3.54 -9.38 6.22
C ILE A 73 3.23 -8.37 5.12
N GLN A 74 3.05 -7.09 5.50
CA GLN A 74 2.72 -6.03 4.55
C GLN A 74 3.98 -5.24 4.17
N PRO A 75 4.42 -5.26 2.90
CA PRO A 75 5.63 -4.58 2.46
C PRO A 75 5.60 -3.06 2.67
N ILE A 76 6.77 -2.48 2.89
CA ILE A 76 6.97 -1.03 3.02
C ILE A 76 6.97 -0.42 1.62
N VAL A 77 6.24 0.68 1.40
CA VAL A 77 6.24 1.36 0.11
C VAL A 77 7.36 2.38 0.12
N VAL A 78 8.26 2.26 -0.85
CA VAL A 78 9.45 3.12 -0.96
C VAL A 78 9.59 3.66 -2.37
N ARG A 79 10.32 4.76 -2.50
CA ARG A 79 10.74 5.30 -3.80
C ARG A 79 12.27 5.37 -3.88
N PRO A 80 12.87 5.31 -5.07
CA PRO A 80 14.31 5.52 -5.23
C PRO A 80 14.72 6.92 -4.76
N SER A 81 15.86 7.01 -4.07
CA SER A 81 16.45 8.25 -3.57
C SER A 81 17.97 8.21 -3.76
N GLY A 82 18.39 8.16 -5.02
CA GLY A 82 19.79 7.92 -5.43
C GLY A 82 19.97 6.52 -6.03
N GLU A 83 21.23 6.10 -6.21
CA GLU A 83 21.54 4.82 -6.88
C GLU A 83 21.22 3.58 -6.02
N THR A 84 21.40 3.68 -4.69
CA THR A 84 21.27 2.54 -3.78
C THR A 84 20.32 2.79 -2.61
N ALA A 85 19.86 4.03 -2.43
CA ALA A 85 19.04 4.41 -1.29
C ALA A 85 17.56 4.55 -1.68
N TYR A 86 16.70 4.30 -0.71
CA TYR A 86 15.26 4.34 -0.82
C TYR A 86 14.66 5.25 0.25
N GLU A 87 13.64 6.01 -0.12
CA GLU A 87 12.87 6.82 0.81
C GLU A 87 11.49 6.18 1.06
N ILE A 88 11.08 6.12 2.32
CA ILE A 88 9.78 5.57 2.71
C ILE A 88 8.67 6.54 2.29
N VAL A 89 7.75 6.03 1.48
CA VAL A 89 6.49 6.71 1.13
C VAL A 89 5.40 6.34 2.14
N ALA A 90 5.29 5.04 2.48
CA ALA A 90 4.31 4.56 3.43
C ALA A 90 4.83 3.37 4.25
N GLY A 91 4.39 3.27 5.50
CA GLY A 91 4.76 2.17 6.40
C GLY A 91 5.93 2.44 7.34
N GLU A 92 6.21 3.69 7.69
CA GLU A 92 7.33 4.04 8.59
C GLU A 92 7.28 3.30 9.94
N ARG A 93 6.09 3.06 10.50
CA ARG A 93 5.95 2.25 11.74
C ARG A 93 6.52 0.85 11.58
N ARG A 94 6.29 0.21 10.43
CA ARG A 94 6.77 -1.13 10.13
C ARG A 94 8.29 -1.12 9.99
N TRP A 95 8.86 -0.10 9.34
CA TRP A 95 10.32 0.08 9.26
C TRP A 95 10.97 0.29 10.64
N ARG A 96 10.40 1.17 11.48
CA ARG A 96 10.90 1.41 12.86
C ARG A 96 10.82 0.14 13.72
N ALA A 97 9.69 -0.57 13.66
CA ALA A 97 9.52 -1.83 14.37
C ALA A 97 10.45 -2.93 13.83
N ALA A 98 10.74 -2.95 12.52
CA ALA A 98 11.70 -3.87 11.92
C ALA A 98 13.13 -3.64 12.39
N GLN A 99 13.55 -2.38 12.55
CA GLN A 99 14.84 -2.07 13.17
C GLN A 99 14.92 -2.58 14.60
N ARG A 100 13.88 -2.33 15.42
CA ARG A 100 13.81 -2.84 16.80
C ARG A 100 13.77 -4.36 16.86
N ALA A 101 13.16 -5.00 15.86
CA ALA A 101 13.14 -6.45 15.72
C ALA A 101 14.51 -7.04 15.35
N GLY A 102 15.45 -6.22 14.86
CA GLY A 102 16.78 -6.65 14.42
C GLY A 102 16.80 -7.26 13.02
N LEU A 103 15.83 -6.91 12.17
CA LEU A 103 15.79 -7.39 10.78
C LEU A 103 16.87 -6.70 9.94
N HIS A 104 17.66 -7.48 9.20
CA HIS A 104 18.66 -6.96 8.26
C HIS A 104 18.02 -6.54 6.93
N GLU A 105 16.94 -7.20 6.52
CA GLU A 105 16.24 -6.94 5.28
C GLU A 105 14.74 -6.76 5.51
N VAL A 106 14.12 -5.90 4.71
CA VAL A 106 12.69 -5.63 4.77
C VAL A 106 12.06 -5.80 3.39
N PRO A 107 10.86 -6.41 3.29
CA PRO A 107 10.11 -6.44 2.04
C PRO A 107 9.62 -5.04 1.70
N VAL A 108 9.93 -4.60 0.49
CA VAL A 108 9.53 -3.32 -0.06
C VAL A 108 8.80 -3.46 -1.38
N VAL A 109 7.97 -2.46 -1.67
CA VAL A 109 7.43 -2.20 -3.00
C VAL A 109 8.02 -0.88 -3.44
N VAL A 110 8.83 -0.93 -4.49
CA VAL A 110 9.43 0.26 -5.10
C VAL A 110 8.42 0.89 -6.05
N VAL A 111 8.15 2.17 -5.86
CA VAL A 111 7.28 2.97 -6.73
C VAL A 111 8.06 4.15 -7.29
N GLU A 112 7.96 4.34 -8.60
CA GLU A 112 8.51 5.50 -9.30
C GLU A 112 7.55 6.69 -9.11
N LEU A 113 7.73 7.42 -8.01
CA LEU A 113 6.94 8.60 -7.68
C LEU A 113 7.85 9.83 -7.56
N THR A 114 7.41 10.93 -8.13
CA THR A 114 8.00 12.25 -7.86
C THR A 114 7.84 12.61 -6.37
N GLU A 115 8.61 13.61 -5.90
CA GLU A 115 8.50 14.04 -4.50
C GLU A 115 7.11 14.56 -4.15
N ARG A 116 6.47 15.24 -5.11
CA ARG A 116 5.09 15.70 -4.97
C ARG A 116 4.16 14.48 -4.80
N GLU A 117 4.16 13.54 -5.73
CA GLU A 117 3.26 12.36 -5.68
C GLU A 117 3.50 11.49 -4.44
N ALA A 118 4.75 11.30 -4.01
CA ALA A 118 5.06 10.55 -2.81
C ALA A 118 4.46 11.19 -1.55
N LEU A 119 4.56 12.51 -1.43
CA LEU A 119 3.95 13.27 -0.35
C LEU A 119 2.43 13.19 -0.40
N GLU A 120 1.85 13.21 -1.60
CA GLU A 120 0.41 13.05 -1.81
C GLU A 120 -0.11 11.73 -1.25
N VAL A 121 0.53 10.63 -1.66
CA VAL A 121 0.19 9.27 -1.21
C VAL A 121 0.35 9.14 0.29
N ALA A 122 1.41 9.71 0.86
CA ALA A 122 1.66 9.69 2.30
C ALA A 122 0.55 10.42 3.08
N ILE A 123 0.11 11.59 2.61
CA ILE A 123 -0.97 12.33 3.29
C ILE A 123 -2.31 11.62 3.10
N ILE A 124 -2.61 11.08 1.92
CA ILE A 124 -3.85 10.31 1.67
C ILE A 124 -3.91 9.08 2.58
N GLU A 125 -2.84 8.29 2.69
CA GLU A 125 -2.80 7.13 3.59
C GLU A 125 -3.02 7.54 5.04
N ASN A 126 -2.35 8.61 5.49
CA ASN A 126 -2.51 9.10 6.85
C ASN A 126 -3.94 9.56 7.13
N VAL A 127 -4.60 10.22 6.17
CA VAL A 127 -5.99 10.70 6.26
C VAL A 127 -7.02 9.56 6.20
N GLN A 128 -6.71 8.44 5.53
CA GLN A 128 -7.61 7.28 5.45
C GLN A 128 -7.58 6.39 6.70
N ARG A 129 -6.86 6.80 7.75
CA ARG A 129 -6.80 6.06 9.01
C ARG A 129 -8.13 6.15 9.78
N ALA A 130 -8.56 5.02 10.33
CA ALA A 130 -9.83 4.92 11.05
C ALA A 130 -9.82 5.59 12.44
N ASP A 131 -8.63 5.94 12.98
CA ASP A 131 -8.44 6.44 14.34
C ASP A 131 -8.14 7.95 14.42
N LEU A 132 -8.37 8.71 13.35
CA LEU A 132 -8.16 10.16 13.35
C LEU A 132 -9.23 10.90 14.15
N ASN A 133 -8.81 11.93 14.88
CA ASN A 133 -9.77 12.90 15.40
C ASN A 133 -10.28 13.82 14.24
N PRO A 134 -11.47 14.44 14.39
CA PRO A 134 -12.03 15.29 13.34
C PRO A 134 -11.17 16.49 12.94
N LEU A 135 -10.29 16.98 13.84
CA LEU A 135 -9.39 18.09 13.55
C LEU A 135 -8.16 17.64 12.74
N GLU A 136 -7.59 16.48 13.03
CA GLU A 136 -6.50 15.86 12.29
C GLU A 136 -6.97 15.52 10.86
N GLU A 137 -8.19 15.00 10.72
CA GLU A 137 -8.80 14.78 9.41
C GLU A 137 -8.93 16.10 8.63
N ALA A 138 -9.42 17.16 9.28
CA ALA A 138 -9.55 18.47 8.67
C ALA A 138 -8.19 19.08 8.26
N GLN A 139 -7.16 18.96 9.11
CA GLN A 139 -5.80 19.40 8.82
C GLN A 139 -5.21 18.63 7.63
N GLY A 140 -5.45 17.32 7.55
CA GLY A 140 -5.05 16.50 6.41
C GLY A 140 -5.72 16.93 5.10
N TYR A 141 -7.02 17.24 5.14
CA TYR A 141 -7.74 17.79 3.98
C TYR A 141 -7.18 19.15 3.55
N GLU A 142 -6.93 20.07 4.49
CA GLU A 142 -6.34 21.38 4.20
C GLU A 142 -4.94 21.26 3.58
N ALA A 143 -4.10 20.37 4.12
CA ALA A 143 -2.77 20.10 3.58
C ALA A 143 -2.83 19.56 2.14
N LEU A 144 -3.75 18.64 1.84
CA LEU A 144 -3.94 18.12 0.48
C LEU A 144 -4.40 19.21 -0.49
N MET A 145 -5.34 20.06 -0.08
CA MET A 145 -5.81 21.16 -0.92
C MET A 145 -4.70 22.20 -1.18
N ALA A 146 -3.94 22.56 -0.15
CA ALA A 146 -2.91 23.60 -0.25
C ALA A 146 -1.67 23.15 -1.04
N GLN A 147 -1.26 21.89 -0.92
CA GLN A 147 -0.02 21.39 -1.55
C GLN A 147 -0.23 20.82 -2.95
N PHE A 148 -1.44 20.35 -3.26
CA PHE A 148 -1.76 19.66 -4.51
C PHE A 148 -2.79 20.40 -5.37
N ASP A 149 -3.20 21.60 -4.96
CA ASP A 149 -4.17 22.45 -5.65
C ASP A 149 -5.54 21.77 -5.83
N TYR A 150 -5.89 20.84 -4.93
CA TYR A 150 -7.16 20.13 -5.00
C TYR A 150 -8.34 21.05 -4.67
N SER A 151 -9.38 21.01 -5.51
CA SER A 151 -10.68 21.49 -5.11
C SER A 151 -11.33 20.52 -4.12
N GLN A 152 -12.32 20.99 -3.36
CA GLN A 152 -13.10 20.10 -2.47
C GLN A 152 -13.77 18.94 -3.24
N SER A 153 -14.09 19.15 -4.52
CA SER A 153 -14.70 18.13 -5.38
C SER A 153 -13.69 17.07 -5.81
N ASP A 154 -12.44 17.47 -6.08
CA ASP A 154 -11.37 16.54 -6.44
C ASP A 154 -10.99 15.69 -5.23
N LEU A 155 -10.83 16.35 -4.07
CA LEU A 155 -10.52 15.67 -2.81
C LEU A 155 -11.59 14.65 -2.42
N ALA A 156 -12.87 15.00 -2.59
CA ALA A 156 -13.98 14.09 -2.35
C ALA A 156 -13.88 12.81 -3.20
N ARG A 157 -13.46 12.93 -4.46
CA ARG A 157 -13.27 11.79 -5.37
C ARG A 157 -12.08 10.92 -4.96
N VAL A 158 -10.95 11.54 -4.61
CA VAL A 158 -9.71 10.85 -4.23
C VAL A 158 -9.90 10.07 -2.92
N ILE A 159 -10.59 10.65 -1.95
CA ILE A 159 -10.78 10.06 -0.61
C ILE A 159 -12.02 9.16 -0.54
N GLY A 160 -12.92 9.22 -1.54
CA GLY A 160 -14.15 8.43 -1.56
C GLY A 160 -15.20 8.93 -0.56
N LYS A 161 -15.27 10.24 -0.34
CA LYS A 161 -16.23 10.91 0.55
C LYS A 161 -17.10 11.89 -0.23
N SER A 162 -18.17 12.38 0.38
CA SER A 162 -19.02 13.39 -0.24
C SER A 162 -18.38 14.78 -0.14
N ARG A 163 -18.56 15.63 -1.16
CA ARG A 163 -18.12 17.04 -1.08
C ARG A 163 -18.65 17.77 0.17
N PRO A 164 -19.93 17.61 0.58
CA PRO A 164 -20.42 18.22 1.83
C PRO A 164 -19.67 17.74 3.08
N HIS A 165 -19.25 16.47 3.13
CA HIS A 165 -18.44 15.96 4.24
C HIS A 165 -17.11 16.71 4.32
N ILE A 166 -16.35 16.78 3.21
CA ILE A 166 -15.09 17.53 3.13
C ILE A 166 -15.28 18.99 3.57
N ALA A 167 -16.31 19.67 3.05
CA ALA A 167 -16.60 21.05 3.38
C ALA A 167 -16.93 21.26 4.87
N ASN A 168 -17.68 20.35 5.48
CA ASN A 168 -18.03 20.42 6.89
C ASN A 168 -16.83 20.15 7.79
N THR A 169 -16.00 19.17 7.47
CA THR A 169 -14.78 18.85 8.21
C THR A 169 -13.81 20.04 8.19
N LEU A 170 -13.60 20.68 7.03
CA LEU A 170 -12.76 21.88 6.91
C LEU A 170 -13.28 23.08 7.72
N ARG A 171 -14.59 23.17 8.00
CA ARG A 171 -15.14 24.25 8.84
C ARG A 171 -14.70 24.14 10.29
N LEU A 172 -14.32 22.95 10.76
CA LEU A 172 -13.82 22.74 12.12
C LEU A 172 -12.54 23.54 12.37
N LEU A 173 -11.70 23.74 11.35
CA LEU A 173 -10.47 24.54 11.45
C LEU A 173 -10.75 26.04 11.72
N LYS A 174 -11.95 26.51 11.36
CA LYS A 174 -12.39 27.90 11.55
C LYS A 174 -13.00 28.15 12.94
N LEU A 175 -13.17 27.11 13.76
CA LEU A 175 -13.68 27.27 15.11
C LEU A 175 -12.66 28.00 15.99
N PRO A 176 -13.10 28.72 17.05
CA PRO A 176 -12.21 29.25 18.06
C PRO A 176 -11.39 28.12 18.72
N GLU A 177 -10.16 28.43 19.14
CA GLU A 177 -9.25 27.43 19.71
C GLU A 177 -9.82 26.75 20.97
N SER A 178 -10.58 27.50 21.77
CA SER A 178 -11.29 26.98 22.94
C SER A 178 -12.32 25.90 22.58
N VAL A 179 -12.92 25.95 21.39
CA VAL A 179 -13.90 24.97 20.91
C VAL A 179 -13.20 23.76 20.31
N LYS A 180 -12.10 23.97 19.57
CA LYS A 180 -11.29 22.89 18.99
C LYS A 180 -10.80 21.90 20.05
N ALA A 181 -10.43 22.40 21.23
CA ALA A 181 -10.00 21.55 22.35
C ALA A 181 -11.02 20.50 22.80
N TYR A 182 -12.33 20.71 22.54
CA TYR A 182 -13.38 19.73 22.88
C TYR A 182 -13.64 18.70 21.78
N VAL A 183 -13.09 18.90 20.59
CA VAL A 183 -13.28 18.05 19.40
C VAL A 183 -11.98 17.30 19.03
N ALA A 184 -10.88 17.64 19.70
CA ALA A 184 -9.56 17.03 19.56
C ALA A 184 -9.46 15.66 20.25
#